data_AF-A0AA36IGJ7-F1
#
_entry.id   AF-A0AA36IGJ7-F1
#
_cell.length_a   1.000
_cell.length_b   1.000
_cell.length_c   1.000
_cell.angle_alpha   90.00
_cell.angle_beta   90.00
_cell.angle_gamma   90.00
#
_symmetry.space_group_name_H-M   'P 1'
#
loop_
_entity.id
_entity.type
_entity.pdbx_description
1 polymer ?
#
loop_
_entity_poly.entity_id
_entity_poly.type
_entity_poly.pdbx_seq_one_letter_code
_entity_poly.pdbx_strand_id
1 'polypeptide(L)'
;TALVRNKEPFTFAFAGRTANKVREMRDREFGGTDYEDTPILQASYDDVFSLMDLCRSAYVIVNVAGPYMLTQGELLLDCCCRCGTDYCDVSGEIPW
;
A
#
# COMPACT_ATOMS: atom_id res chain seq x y z
N THR A 1 23.89 0.67 17.51
CA THR A 1 23.92 -0.10 16.24
C THR A 1 23.60 0.85 15.11
N ALA A 2 24.50 1.06 14.16
CA ALA A 2 24.21 1.91 13.00
C ALA A 2 23.18 1.20 12.11
N LEU A 3 22.27 1.96 11.48
CA LEU A 3 21.34 1.41 10.50
C LEU A 3 22.15 0.80 9.35
N VAL A 4 22.04 -0.53 9.19
CA VAL A 4 22.67 -1.23 8.07
C VAL A 4 21.76 -1.03 6.86
N ARG A 5 22.29 -0.40 5.79
CA ARG A 5 21.60 -0.34 4.51
C ARG A 5 21.65 -1.72 3.88
N ASN A 6 20.60 -2.51 4.09
CA ASN A 6 20.49 -3.81 3.44
C ASN A 6 19.88 -3.63 2.05
N LYS A 7 20.50 -4.23 1.03
CA LYS A 7 20.05 -4.18 -0.38
C LYS A 7 19.41 -5.50 -0.80
N GLU A 8 18.78 -6.20 0.14
CA GLU A 8 18.10 -7.46 -0.21
C GLU A 8 17.07 -7.20 -1.30
N PRO A 9 16.96 -8.10 -2.29
CA PRO A 9 15.92 -8.01 -3.30
C PRO A 9 14.55 -7.98 -2.63
N PHE A 10 13.67 -7.11 -3.11
CA PHE A 10 12.29 -7.04 -2.65
C PHE A 10 11.33 -7.12 -3.84
N THR A 11 10.12 -7.59 -3.57
CA THR A 11 9.00 -7.53 -4.50
C THR A 11 7.95 -6.60 -3.93
N PHE A 12 7.24 -5.90 -4.79
CA PHE A 12 6.11 -5.06 -4.38
C PHE A 12 4.98 -5.14 -5.39
N ALA A 13 3.83 -4.60 -5.00
CA ALA A 13 2.66 -4.45 -5.84
C ALA A 13 2.06 -3.07 -5.59
N PHE A 14 1.37 -2.51 -6.59
CA PHE A 14 0.52 -1.35 -6.38
C PHE A 14 -0.87 -1.82 -5.94
N ALA A 15 -1.50 -1.09 -5.04
CA ALA A 15 -2.86 -1.40 -4.60
C ALA A 15 -3.76 -0.17 -4.66
N GLY A 16 -5.03 -0.37 -4.95
CA GLY A 16 -6.01 0.69 -4.87
C GLY A 16 -7.42 0.24 -5.25
N ARG A 17 -8.39 1.11 -4.93
CA ARG A 17 -9.82 0.82 -5.14
C ARG A 17 -10.18 0.66 -6.61
N THR A 18 -9.54 1.41 -7.49
CA THR A 18 -9.85 1.44 -8.93
C THR A 18 -8.65 0.96 -9.73
N ALA A 19 -8.61 -0.34 -10.05
CA ALA A 19 -7.48 -0.98 -10.73
C ALA A 19 -7.03 -0.26 -12.02
N ASN A 20 -7.96 0.26 -12.82
CA ASN A 20 -7.62 1.01 -14.03
C ASN A 20 -6.82 2.29 -13.74
N LYS A 21 -7.19 3.06 -12.70
CA LYS A 21 -6.43 4.27 -12.31
C LYS A 21 -5.03 3.93 -11.82
N VAL A 22 -4.91 2.81 -11.09
CA VAL A 22 -3.61 2.31 -10.62
C VAL A 22 -2.75 1.87 -11.81
N ARG A 23 -3.35 1.20 -12.80
CA ARG A 23 -2.67 0.78 -14.03
C ARG A 23 -2.21 1.97 -14.85
N GLU A 24 -3.08 2.95 -15.08
CA GLU A 24 -2.72 4.19 -15.79
C GLU A 24 -1.58 4.95 -15.10
N MET A 25 -1.56 4.97 -13.76
CA MET A 25 -0.45 5.54 -12.99
C MET A 25 0.82 4.72 -13.20
N ARG A 26 0.77 3.39 -13.01
CA ARG A 26 1.92 2.51 -13.19
C ARG A 26 2.53 2.66 -14.58
N ASP A 27 1.69 2.57 -15.62
CA ASP A 27 2.16 2.60 -17.01
C ASP A 27 2.75 3.97 -17.36
N ARG A 28 2.21 5.07 -16.81
CA ARG A 28 2.73 6.44 -17.02
C ARG A 28 4.06 6.67 -16.30
N GLU A 29 4.19 6.24 -15.05
CA GLU A 29 5.36 6.55 -14.21
C GLU A 29 6.49 5.50 -14.34
N PHE A 30 6.17 4.26 -14.72
CA PHE A 30 7.11 3.13 -14.72
C PHE A 30 7.25 2.41 -16.07
N GLY A 31 6.58 2.86 -17.14
CA GLY A 31 6.71 2.26 -18.47
C GLY A 31 8.18 2.28 -18.97
N GLY A 32 8.67 1.15 -19.48
CA GLY A 32 10.05 1.00 -19.93
C GLY A 32 11.10 0.86 -18.82
N THR A 33 10.67 0.67 -17.57
CA THR A 33 11.53 0.35 -16.43
C THR A 33 11.36 -1.12 -16.03
N ASP A 34 12.25 -1.63 -15.18
CA ASP A 34 12.13 -2.99 -14.61
C ASP A 34 10.85 -3.20 -13.77
N TYR A 35 10.07 -2.13 -13.53
CA TYR A 35 8.84 -2.14 -12.73
C TYR A 35 7.56 -1.99 -13.57
N GLU A 36 7.65 -1.97 -14.90
CA GLU A 36 6.48 -1.77 -15.78
C GLU A 36 5.38 -2.83 -15.59
N ASP A 37 5.79 -4.06 -15.28
CA ASP A 37 4.89 -5.20 -15.04
C ASP A 37 4.57 -5.44 -13.56
N THR A 38 4.86 -4.46 -12.69
CA THR A 38 4.56 -4.57 -11.26
C THR A 38 3.08 -4.94 -11.06
N PRO A 39 2.77 -5.98 -10.24
CA PRO A 39 1.40 -6.42 -10.01
C PRO A 39 0.51 -5.31 -9.45
N ILE A 40 -0.78 -5.41 -9.76
CA ILE A 40 -1.81 -4.51 -9.24
C ILE A 40 -2.83 -5.33 -8.46
N LEU A 41 -3.01 -4.98 -7.19
CA LEU A 41 -3.99 -5.57 -6.29
C LEU A 41 -5.17 -4.61 -6.12
N GLN A 42 -6.38 -5.15 -6.05
CA GLN A 42 -7.56 -4.37 -5.73
C GLN A 42 -7.78 -4.39 -4.22
N ALA A 43 -7.91 -3.21 -3.63
CA ALA A 43 -8.15 -3.04 -2.20
C ALA A 43 -9.02 -1.80 -1.96
N SER A 44 -10.06 -1.92 -1.14
CA SER A 44 -11.03 -0.85 -0.90
C SER A 44 -11.34 -0.75 0.59
N TYR A 45 -11.43 0.48 1.11
CA TYR A 45 -11.91 0.74 2.46
C TYR A 45 -13.38 0.35 2.67
N ASP A 46 -14.14 0.22 1.58
CA ASP A 46 -15.52 -0.28 1.60
C ASP A 46 -15.61 -1.82 1.70
N ASP A 47 -14.47 -2.52 1.63
CA ASP A 47 -14.37 -3.98 1.70
C ASP A 47 -13.20 -4.41 2.59
N VAL A 48 -13.49 -4.63 3.87
CA VAL A 48 -12.50 -5.01 4.88
C VAL A 48 -11.78 -6.31 4.55
N PHE A 49 -12.41 -7.25 3.84
CA PHE A 49 -11.75 -8.51 3.46
C PHE A 49 -10.67 -8.25 2.41
N SER A 50 -10.93 -7.35 1.46
CA SER A 50 -9.90 -6.92 0.50
C SER A 50 -8.68 -6.27 1.19
N LEU A 51 -8.90 -5.51 2.27
CA LEU A 51 -7.80 -4.92 3.06
C LEU A 51 -7.02 -5.97 3.85
N MET A 52 -7.71 -6.94 4.45
CA MET A 52 -7.07 -8.05 5.17
C MET A 52 -6.22 -8.91 4.22
N ASP A 53 -6.74 -9.21 3.03
CA ASP A 53 -6.00 -9.99 2.03
C ASP A 53 -4.79 -9.21 1.51
N LEU A 54 -4.92 -7.88 1.31
CA LEU A 54 -3.80 -7.01 1.01
C LEU A 54 -2.72 -7.07 2.11
N CYS A 55 -3.11 -6.87 3.38
CA CYS A 55 -2.16 -6.86 4.50
C CYS A 55 -1.44 -8.21 4.65
N ARG A 56 -2.13 -9.34 4.49
CA ARG A 56 -1.53 -10.68 4.54
C ARG A 56 -0.56 -10.96 3.41
N SER A 57 -0.69 -10.26 2.28
CA SER A 57 0.15 -10.46 1.10
C SER A 57 1.49 -9.73 1.14
N ALA A 58 1.72 -8.87 2.15
CA ALA A 58 2.90 -8.03 2.26
C ALA A 58 3.50 -8.04 3.68
N TYR A 59 4.80 -7.80 3.77
CA TYR A 59 5.47 -7.54 5.06
C TYR A 59 5.26 -6.11 5.54
N VAL A 60 5.17 -5.16 4.60
CA VAL A 60 5.00 -3.73 4.87
C VAL A 60 3.96 -3.16 3.92
N ILE A 61 3.02 -2.37 4.44
CA ILE A 61 2.11 -1.53 3.67
C ILE A 61 2.62 -0.09 3.71
N VAL A 62 2.86 0.48 2.53
CA VAL A 62 3.14 1.91 2.36
C VAL A 62 1.88 2.58 1.83
N ASN A 63 1.13 3.21 2.72
CA ASN A 63 -0.14 3.84 2.37
C ASN A 63 0.10 5.27 1.88
N VAL A 64 -0.25 5.52 0.62
CA VAL A 64 -0.27 6.85 0.00
C VAL A 64 -1.68 7.25 -0.45
N ALA A 65 -2.69 6.50 -0.03
CA ALA A 65 -4.09 6.68 -0.42
C ALA A 65 -4.84 7.56 0.59
N GLY A 66 -4.59 8.87 0.53
CA GLY A 66 -5.40 9.87 1.23
C GLY A 66 -6.71 10.19 0.51
N PRO A 67 -7.58 11.05 1.08
CA PRO A 67 -7.45 11.72 2.39
C PRO A 67 -7.80 10.79 3.58
N TYR A 68 -6.86 10.59 4.50
CA TYR A 68 -6.88 9.50 5.50
C TYR A 68 -8.06 9.62 6.47
N MET A 69 -8.39 10.83 6.93
CA MET A 69 -9.52 11.08 7.82
C MET A 69 -10.88 10.83 7.15
N LEU A 70 -10.97 11.03 5.83
CA LEU A 70 -12.24 10.92 5.10
C LEU A 70 -12.45 9.51 4.52
N THR A 71 -11.38 8.76 4.31
CA THR A 71 -11.43 7.42 3.68
C THR A 71 -11.33 6.28 4.68
N GLN A 72 -11.41 6.54 5.99
CA GLN A 72 -11.25 5.54 7.06
C GLN A 72 -9.86 4.89 7.04
N GLY A 73 -8.80 5.70 6.97
CA GLY A 73 -7.41 5.23 7.02
C GLY A 73 -7.11 4.34 8.24
N GLU A 74 -7.81 4.57 9.36
CA GLU A 74 -7.74 3.73 10.57
C GLU A 74 -8.08 2.25 10.33
N LEU A 75 -8.95 1.96 9.35
CA LEU A 75 -9.35 0.58 9.04
C LEU A 75 -8.19 -0.22 8.47
N LEU A 76 -7.38 0.39 7.59
CA LEU A 76 -6.19 -0.25 7.06
C LEU A 76 -5.14 -0.44 8.14
N LEU A 77 -5.00 0.53 9.05
CA LEU A 77 -4.11 0.40 10.21
C LEU A 77 -4.53 -0.77 11.11
N ASP A 78 -5.82 -0.89 11.45
CA ASP A 78 -6.36 -2.03 12.22
C ASP A 78 -6.12 -3.37 11.51
N CYS A 79 -6.31 -3.43 10.19
CA CYS A 79 -5.99 -4.62 9.40
C CYS A 79 -4.50 -4.99 9.46
N CYS A 80 -3.60 -4.00 9.36
CA CYS A 80 -2.15 -4.20 9.49
C CYS A 80 -1.81 -4.75 10.88
N CYS A 81 -2.35 -4.16 11.95
CA CYS A 81 -2.16 -4.64 13.32
C CYS A 81 -2.63 -6.10 13.51
N ARG A 82 -3.78 -6.46 12.93
CA ARG A 82 -4.34 -7.82 13.03
C ARG A 82 -3.55 -8.85 12.21
N CYS A 83 -2.96 -8.43 11.10
CA CYS A 83 -2.19 -9.32 10.23
C CYS A 83 -0.71 -9.42 10.63
N GLY A 84 -0.23 -8.55 11.52
CA GLY A 84 1.19 -8.47 11.85
C GLY A 84 2.00 -7.85 10.71
N THR A 85 1.39 -6.94 9.95
CA THR A 85 2.00 -6.26 8.81
C THR A 85 2.46 -4.87 9.26
N ASP A 86 3.70 -4.49 8.93
CA ASP A 86 4.19 -3.16 9.24
C ASP A 86 3.48 -2.11 8.38
N TYR A 87 3.28 -0.91 8.93
CA TYR A 87 2.57 0.17 8.26
C TYR A 87 3.35 1.48 8.29
N CYS A 88 3.41 2.15 7.15
CA CYS A 88 3.91 3.52 7.02
C CYS A 88 3.00 4.32 6.11
N ASP A 89 2.78 5.59 6.42
CA ASP A 89 2.08 6.52 5.53
C ASP A 89 2.78 7.87 5.44
N VAL A 90 2.22 8.75 4.62
CA VAL A 90 2.65 10.14 4.46
C VAL A 90 1.62 11.10 5.04
N SER A 91 0.79 10.65 5.98
CA SER A 91 -0.25 11.47 6.57
C SER A 91 0.35 12.60 7.41
N GLY A 92 -0.07 13.82 7.09
CA GLY A 92 0.11 15.00 7.95
C GLY A 92 -1.23 15.51 8.50
N GLU A 93 -2.30 14.72 8.37
CA GLU A 93 -3.65 15.09 8.79
C GLU A 93 -3.77 15.00 10.33
N ILE A 94 -4.51 15.92 10.94
CA ILE A 94 -4.76 15.97 12.40
C ILE A 94 -6.28 15.99 12.66
N PRO A 95 -6.77 15.34 13.74
CA PRO A 95 -6.06 14.52 14.74
C PRO A 95 -5.75 13.11 14.21
N TRP A 96 -4.77 12.41 14.80
CA TRP A 96 -4.49 11.00 14.52
C TRP A 96 -5.03 10.10 15.61
#